data_AF-A0A6P8ZPY4-F1
#
_entry.id   AF-A0A6P8ZPY4-F1
#
_cell.length_a   1.000
_cell.length_b   1.000
_cell.length_c   1.000
_cell.angle_alpha   90.00
_cell.angle_beta   90.00
_cell.angle_gamma   90.00
#
_symmetry.space_group_name_H-M   'P 1'
#
loop_
_entity.id
_entity.type
_entity.pdbx_description
1 polymer ?
#
loop_
_entity_poly.entity_id
_entity_poly.type
_entity_poly.pdbx_seq_one_letter_code
_entity_poly.pdbx_strand_id
1 'polypeptide(L)'
;MSPGTIRRPVRETARREHRSGRGLPSRRVESGGACACLRCCSCPPGYVLLPLEAKHDVAALETWAGRVWLGALDLIRSVIVRNPGLSWGAFPEDKTEGYPAAHILGEGGFLRILYTSDDHRRKGLGGLVTRAACRALAERGKDLHANIVFPNPASEATFRKLGFKRICECTFVVYNPSRPDHPPADAPVVKF
;
A
#
# COMPACT_ATOMS: atom_id res chain seq x y z
N MET A 1 -58.04 -35.66 24.86
CA MET A 1 -56.88 -35.60 25.77
C MET A 1 -55.64 -35.33 24.92
N SER A 2 -55.04 -34.15 25.11
CA SER A 2 -53.81 -33.61 24.48
C SER A 2 -52.55 -34.43 24.83
N PRO A 3 -51.31 -34.08 24.39
CA PRO A 3 -50.84 -33.04 23.46
C PRO A 3 -49.88 -33.60 22.37
N GLY A 4 -49.55 -32.98 21.23
CA GLY A 4 -49.14 -31.59 21.01
C GLY A 4 -47.60 -31.47 21.05
N THR A 5 -46.89 -31.94 20.03
CA THR A 5 -45.42 -31.81 19.94
C THR A 5 -45.04 -30.42 19.43
N ILE A 6 -44.80 -29.52 20.38
CA ILE A 6 -44.31 -28.16 20.18
C ILE A 6 -42.80 -28.20 19.88
N ARG A 7 -42.40 -27.53 18.78
CA ARG A 7 -41.02 -27.19 18.44
C ARG A 7 -40.31 -26.52 19.61
N ARG A 8 -39.15 -27.04 20.03
CA ARG A 8 -38.21 -26.31 20.89
C ARG A 8 -37.08 -25.73 20.02
N PRO A 9 -36.82 -24.41 20.08
CA PRO A 9 -35.63 -23.85 19.46
C PRO A 9 -34.41 -24.22 20.32
N VAL A 10 -33.36 -24.72 19.68
CA VAL A 10 -32.04 -24.83 20.30
C VAL A 10 -31.57 -23.41 20.60
N ARG A 11 -31.38 -23.09 21.88
CA ARG A 11 -30.71 -21.87 22.31
C ARG A 11 -29.26 -21.96 21.86
N GLU A 12 -28.95 -21.33 20.74
CA GLU A 12 -27.59 -21.00 20.36
C GLU A 12 -27.13 -19.88 21.29
N THR A 13 -26.38 -20.25 22.33
CA THR A 13 -25.67 -19.29 23.17
C THR A 13 -24.66 -18.55 22.30
N ALA A 14 -24.97 -17.28 22.01
CA ALA A 14 -24.05 -16.36 21.38
C ALA A 14 -22.72 -16.33 22.17
N ARG A 15 -21.69 -17.00 21.65
CA ARG A 15 -20.31 -16.73 22.06
C ARG A 15 -20.03 -15.29 21.62
N ARG A 16 -19.99 -14.40 22.62
CA ARG A 16 -19.57 -13.02 22.48
C ARG A 16 -18.10 -13.04 22.12
N GLU A 17 -17.79 -13.04 20.82
CA GLU A 17 -16.42 -12.91 20.36
C GLU A 17 -15.86 -11.57 20.82
N HIS A 18 -14.84 -11.66 21.67
CA HIS A 18 -14.08 -10.55 22.19
C HIS A 18 -13.23 -9.98 21.03
N ARG A 19 -13.77 -8.99 20.30
CA ARG A 19 -13.00 -8.22 19.31
C ARG A 19 -12.07 -7.25 20.02
N SER A 20 -10.90 -7.72 20.45
CA SER A 20 -9.79 -6.88 20.91
C SER A 20 -8.62 -6.98 19.92
N GLY A 21 -8.77 -6.33 18.77
CA GLY A 21 -7.68 -6.11 17.83
C GLY A 21 -7.94 -4.81 17.06
N ARG A 22 -7.28 -3.72 17.45
CA ARG A 22 -7.29 -2.49 16.66
C ARG A 22 -6.39 -2.70 15.45
N GLY A 23 -6.98 -3.09 14.33
CA GLY A 23 -6.28 -3.04 13.07
C GLY A 23 -6.60 -1.79 12.27
N LEU A 24 -5.65 -1.42 11.41
CA LEU A 24 -5.84 -0.35 10.46
C LEU A 24 -6.68 -0.88 9.30
N PRO A 25 -7.84 -0.27 9.00
CA PRO A 25 -8.55 -0.59 7.79
C PRO A 25 -7.69 -0.18 6.59
N SER A 26 -7.59 -1.07 5.63
CA SER A 26 -6.89 -0.88 4.38
C SER A 26 -7.73 -1.48 3.26
N ARG A 27 -7.58 -0.95 2.06
CA ARG A 27 -8.39 -1.36 0.91
C ARG A 27 -7.49 -1.99 -0.12
N ARG A 28 -7.84 -3.20 -0.56
CA ARG A 28 -7.16 -3.85 -1.67
C ARG A 28 -7.77 -3.39 -2.99
N VAL A 29 -6.90 -3.11 -3.95
CA VAL A 29 -7.28 -2.62 -5.28
C VAL A 29 -6.53 -3.44 -6.32
N GLU A 30 -7.21 -3.96 -7.34
CA GLU A 30 -6.62 -4.81 -8.41
C GLU A 30 -6.77 -4.15 -9.81
N SER A 31 -5.86 -4.48 -10.72
CA SER A 31 -6.00 -4.14 -12.14
C SER A 31 -6.93 -5.15 -12.84
N GLY A 32 -8.13 -4.73 -13.24
CA GLY A 32 -9.03 -5.60 -14.00
C GLY A 32 -8.57 -5.74 -15.45
N GLY A 33 -7.94 -6.87 -15.80
CA GLY A 33 -7.64 -7.31 -17.17
C GLY A 33 -6.54 -6.50 -17.88
N ALA A 34 -5.56 -7.22 -18.46
CA ALA A 34 -4.46 -6.76 -19.32
C ALA A 34 -4.36 -5.23 -19.50
N CYS A 35 -3.53 -4.61 -18.68
CA CYS A 35 -3.33 -3.17 -18.53
C CYS A 35 -3.23 -2.45 -19.90
N ALA A 36 -4.35 -1.91 -20.41
CA ALA A 36 -4.38 -1.17 -21.69
C ALA A 36 -3.64 0.19 -21.65
N CYS A 37 -3.10 0.58 -20.49
CA CYS A 37 -2.44 1.87 -20.26
C CYS A 37 -0.95 1.91 -20.67
N LEU A 38 -0.43 0.84 -21.29
CA LEU A 38 1.00 0.55 -21.45
C LEU A 38 1.80 1.49 -22.37
N ARG A 39 1.16 2.37 -23.15
CA ARG A 39 1.86 3.21 -24.15
C ARG A 39 2.35 4.59 -23.67
N CYS A 40 2.13 4.99 -22.40
CA CYS A 40 2.14 6.42 -22.06
C CYS A 40 3.07 6.84 -20.89
N CYS A 41 4.19 6.14 -20.62
CA CYS A 41 5.13 6.60 -19.59
C CYS A 41 6.02 7.75 -20.09
N SER A 42 5.43 8.81 -20.65
CA SER A 42 6.16 10.06 -20.90
C SER A 42 6.44 10.71 -19.54
N CYS A 43 7.72 10.92 -19.24
CA CYS A 43 8.13 11.60 -18.03
C CYS A 43 7.74 13.09 -18.12
N PRO A 44 7.20 13.70 -17.06
CA PRO A 44 7.06 15.16 -17.02
C PRO A 44 8.42 15.86 -17.22
N PRO A 45 8.47 17.05 -17.84
CA PRO A 45 9.72 17.78 -18.03
C PRO A 45 10.47 18.01 -16.72
N GLY A 46 11.80 17.92 -16.74
CA GLY A 46 12.67 18.10 -15.57
C GLY A 46 12.78 16.87 -14.68
N TYR A 47 12.26 15.73 -15.14
CA TYR A 47 12.35 14.47 -14.43
C TYR A 47 12.80 13.34 -15.34
N VAL A 48 13.50 12.37 -14.77
CA VAL A 48 13.79 11.08 -15.39
C VAL A 48 13.20 9.95 -14.57
N LEU A 49 12.72 8.92 -15.27
CA LEU A 49 12.19 7.70 -14.67
C LEU A 49 13.25 6.62 -14.75
N LEU A 50 13.69 6.09 -13.61
CA LEU A 50 14.74 5.09 -13.51
C LEU A 50 14.29 3.91 -12.63
N PRO A 51 14.74 2.68 -12.91
CA PRO A 51 14.63 1.59 -11.95
C PRO A 51 15.34 1.93 -10.65
N LEU A 52 14.80 1.51 -9.51
CA LEU A 52 15.51 1.60 -8.25
C LEU A 52 16.61 0.54 -8.17
N GLU A 53 17.74 0.93 -7.60
CA GLU A 53 18.96 0.14 -7.44
C GLU A 53 19.47 0.34 -6.02
N ALA A 54 20.37 -0.54 -5.58
CA ALA A 54 20.95 -0.47 -4.23
C ALA A 54 21.72 0.82 -3.95
N LYS A 55 22.20 1.52 -5.00
CA LYS A 55 22.93 2.80 -4.90
C LYS A 55 22.03 3.99 -4.55
N HIS A 56 20.73 3.90 -4.82
CA HIS A 56 19.81 4.99 -4.48
C HIS A 56 19.59 5.02 -2.98
N ASP A 57 19.43 6.22 -2.42
CA ASP A 57 19.33 6.39 -0.97
C ASP A 57 17.99 5.86 -0.46
N VAL A 58 18.01 4.58 -0.10
CA VAL A 58 16.87 3.88 0.48
C VAL A 58 16.60 4.29 1.93
N ALA A 59 17.54 4.93 2.63
CA ALA A 59 17.35 5.42 3.99
C ALA A 59 16.40 6.62 4.02
N ALA A 60 16.45 7.48 3.02
CA ALA A 60 15.44 8.51 2.86
C ALA A 60 14.03 7.94 2.54
N LEU A 61 13.91 6.67 2.10
CA LEU A 61 12.60 5.99 1.93
C LEU A 61 12.02 5.57 3.29
N GLU A 62 12.85 5.42 4.32
CA GLU A 62 12.46 5.05 5.68
C GLU A 62 11.84 6.21 6.46
N THR A 63 12.33 7.43 6.24
CA THR A 63 11.81 8.67 6.85
C THR A 63 10.33 8.91 6.50
N TRP A 64 9.82 8.16 5.53
CA TRP A 64 8.66 8.50 4.75
C TRP A 64 7.27 8.32 5.41
N ALA A 65 7.19 8.01 6.70
CA ALA A 65 5.88 7.97 7.39
C ALA A 65 5.91 8.42 8.85
N GLY A 66 7.03 8.98 9.34
CA GLY A 66 7.25 9.12 10.79
C GLY A 66 7.17 7.78 11.52
N ARG A 67 7.36 6.67 10.79
CA ARG A 67 7.23 5.28 11.26
C ARG A 67 8.49 4.54 10.84
N VAL A 68 9.54 4.73 11.62
CA VAL A 68 10.72 3.86 11.58
C VAL A 68 10.32 2.59 12.32
N TRP A 69 10.23 1.47 11.61
CA TRP A 69 10.27 0.16 12.27
C TRP A 69 11.63 -0.46 12.05
N LEU A 70 12.18 -1.07 13.09
CA LEU A 70 13.47 -1.76 13.04
C LEU A 70 13.45 -2.77 11.86
N GLY A 71 14.43 -2.66 10.97
CA GLY A 71 14.54 -3.53 9.78
C GLY A 71 13.78 -3.06 8.54
N ALA A 72 13.14 -1.88 8.54
CA ALA A 72 12.50 -1.31 7.35
C ALA A 72 13.48 -1.15 6.18
N LEU A 73 14.69 -0.68 6.46
CA LEU A 73 15.73 -0.50 5.46
C LEU A 73 16.15 -1.79 4.79
N ASP A 74 16.41 -2.83 5.57
CA ASP A 74 16.81 -4.13 5.05
C ASP A 74 15.69 -4.75 4.23
N LEU A 75 14.43 -4.57 4.64
CA LEU A 75 13.27 -4.98 3.85
C LEU A 75 13.23 -4.24 2.51
N ILE A 76 13.37 -2.90 2.49
CA ILE A 76 13.32 -2.10 1.25
C ILE A 76 14.46 -2.51 0.31
N ARG A 77 15.69 -2.60 0.82
CA ARG A 77 16.87 -3.08 0.07
C ARG A 77 16.63 -4.46 -0.51
N SER A 78 16.13 -5.37 0.34
CA SER A 78 15.86 -6.74 -0.04
C SER A 78 14.77 -6.85 -1.11
N VAL A 79 13.73 -6.00 -1.06
CA VAL A 79 12.70 -5.93 -2.11
C VAL A 79 13.31 -5.47 -3.42
N ILE A 80 14.11 -4.39 -3.43
CA ILE A 80 14.76 -3.87 -4.64
C ILE A 80 15.68 -4.92 -5.25
N VAL A 81 16.55 -5.53 -4.45
CA VAL A 81 17.55 -6.51 -4.92
C VAL A 81 16.89 -7.81 -5.41
N ARG A 82 15.88 -8.33 -4.70
CA ARG A 82 15.22 -9.59 -5.09
C ARG A 82 14.21 -9.43 -6.22
N ASN A 83 13.79 -8.21 -6.54
CA ASN A 83 12.78 -7.93 -7.56
C ASN A 83 13.32 -6.92 -8.60
N PRO A 84 14.40 -7.25 -9.32
CA PRO A 84 15.01 -6.32 -10.28
C PRO A 84 14.00 -5.89 -11.34
N GLY A 85 13.96 -4.60 -11.64
CA GLY A 85 13.07 -4.00 -12.65
C GLY A 85 11.60 -3.84 -12.22
N LEU A 86 11.24 -4.11 -10.97
CA LEU A 86 9.87 -3.91 -10.47
C LEU A 86 9.70 -2.67 -9.60
N SER A 87 10.79 -2.09 -9.11
CA SER A 87 10.80 -0.88 -8.29
C SER A 87 11.31 0.31 -9.11
N TRP A 88 10.63 1.46 -9.00
CA TRP A 88 10.84 2.61 -9.89
C TRP A 88 10.89 3.91 -9.11
N GLY A 89 11.75 4.83 -9.57
CA GLY A 89 11.89 6.17 -9.03
C GLY A 89 11.81 7.23 -10.13
N ALA A 90 11.17 8.36 -9.83
CA ALA A 90 11.23 9.57 -10.63
C ALA A 90 12.21 10.54 -9.96
N PHE A 91 13.25 10.94 -10.68
CA PHE A 91 14.34 11.78 -10.19
C PHE A 91 14.35 13.11 -10.93
N PRO A 92 14.68 14.23 -10.27
CA PRO A 92 15.09 15.44 -11.00
C PRO A 92 16.22 15.11 -11.99
N GLU A 93 16.16 15.68 -13.20
CA GLU A 93 17.17 15.44 -14.25
C GLU A 93 18.60 15.76 -13.81
N ASP A 94 18.76 16.79 -12.98
CA ASP A 94 20.03 17.26 -12.42
C ASP A 94 20.53 16.44 -11.22
N LYS A 95 19.69 15.54 -10.69
CA LYS A 95 19.98 14.76 -9.48
C LYS A 95 19.37 13.36 -9.55
N THR A 96 20.03 12.48 -10.29
CA THR A 96 19.68 11.06 -10.40
C THR A 96 20.31 10.20 -9.31
N GLU A 97 21.31 10.74 -8.59
CA GLU A 97 21.92 10.09 -7.43
C GLU A 97 21.19 10.49 -6.14
N GLY A 98 20.97 9.51 -5.26
CA GLY A 98 20.29 9.72 -3.98
C GLY A 98 18.79 9.39 -4.00
N TYR A 99 17.96 10.27 -3.44
CA TYR A 99 16.55 10.02 -3.19
C TYR A 99 15.64 10.48 -4.34
N PRO A 100 14.73 9.63 -4.84
CA PRO A 100 13.81 10.04 -5.90
C PRO A 100 12.72 10.99 -5.39
N ALA A 101 12.30 11.93 -6.24
CA ALA A 101 11.13 12.79 -6.00
C ALA A 101 9.82 11.99 -5.87
N ALA A 102 9.72 10.82 -6.51
CA ALA A 102 8.64 9.86 -6.28
C ALA A 102 9.14 8.44 -6.46
N HIS A 103 8.58 7.48 -5.74
CA HIS A 103 8.96 6.08 -5.89
C HIS A 103 7.80 5.12 -5.64
N ILE A 104 7.99 3.89 -6.12
CA ILE A 104 7.16 2.74 -5.75
C ILE A 104 8.01 1.48 -5.74
N LEU A 105 7.72 0.57 -4.83
CA LEU A 105 8.33 -0.75 -4.79
C LEU A 105 7.37 -1.79 -5.35
N GLY A 106 7.87 -2.64 -6.25
CA GLY A 106 7.10 -3.76 -6.81
C GLY A 106 7.64 -5.10 -6.34
N GLU A 107 6.75 -5.99 -5.93
CA GLU A 107 7.09 -7.32 -5.43
C GLU A 107 6.01 -8.33 -5.84
N GLY A 108 6.34 -9.29 -6.70
CA GLY A 108 5.50 -10.49 -6.89
C GLY A 108 4.02 -10.30 -7.27
N GLY A 109 3.62 -9.16 -7.86
CA GLY A 109 2.21 -8.82 -8.12
C GLY A 109 1.59 -7.89 -7.07
N PHE A 110 2.42 -7.28 -6.22
CA PHE A 110 2.01 -6.32 -5.20
C PHE A 110 2.82 -5.04 -5.32
N LEU A 111 2.15 -3.89 -5.16
CA LEU A 111 2.76 -2.58 -5.11
C LEU A 111 2.83 -2.09 -3.66
N ARG A 112 4.01 -1.62 -3.27
CA ARG A 112 4.36 -1.23 -1.92
C ARG A 112 4.97 0.17 -1.92
N ILE A 113 4.76 0.89 -0.81
CA ILE A 113 5.48 2.13 -0.46
C ILE A 113 5.52 3.10 -1.65
N LEU A 114 4.35 3.59 -2.05
CA LEU A 114 4.22 4.62 -3.09
C LEU A 114 4.32 6.01 -2.46
N TYR A 115 5.35 6.80 -2.80
CA TYR A 115 5.49 8.19 -2.38
C TYR A 115 5.67 9.18 -3.52
N THR A 116 5.35 10.44 -3.26
CA THR A 116 5.92 11.62 -3.92
C THR A 116 6.24 12.70 -2.88
N SER A 117 7.50 13.16 -2.85
CA SER A 117 8.00 14.22 -1.97
C SER A 117 7.15 15.48 -2.08
N ASP A 118 7.00 16.18 -0.95
CA ASP A 118 5.97 17.21 -0.78
C ASP A 118 6.12 18.33 -1.82
N ASP A 119 7.35 18.78 -2.09
CA ASP A 119 7.69 19.80 -3.10
C ASP A 119 7.53 19.31 -4.56
N HIS A 120 7.26 18.02 -4.73
CA HIS A 120 7.10 17.36 -6.02
C HIS A 120 5.70 16.76 -6.22
N ARG A 121 4.80 16.91 -5.24
CA ARG A 121 3.40 16.47 -5.34
C ARG A 121 2.68 17.24 -6.44
N ARG A 122 1.55 16.66 -6.90
CA ARG A 122 0.67 17.23 -7.93
C ARG A 122 1.30 17.41 -9.32
N LYS A 123 2.53 16.95 -9.53
CA LYS A 123 3.21 16.88 -10.84
C LYS A 123 2.98 15.56 -11.60
N GLY A 124 2.12 14.68 -11.09
CA GLY A 124 1.80 13.39 -11.71
C GLY A 124 2.83 12.27 -11.48
N LEU A 125 3.88 12.53 -10.70
CA LEU A 125 5.00 11.59 -10.50
C LEU A 125 4.59 10.28 -9.82
N GLY A 126 3.73 10.32 -8.80
CA GLY A 126 3.20 9.09 -8.19
C GLY A 126 2.46 8.20 -9.19
N GLY A 127 1.72 8.81 -10.12
CA GLY A 127 1.08 8.08 -11.21
C GLY A 127 2.08 7.52 -12.22
N LEU A 128 3.16 8.25 -12.50
CA LEU A 128 4.24 7.82 -13.40
C LEU A 128 4.93 6.57 -12.88
N VAL A 129 5.46 6.59 -11.65
CA VAL A 129 6.17 5.44 -11.08
C VAL A 129 5.24 4.22 -10.92
N THR A 130 3.98 4.46 -10.59
CA THR A 130 2.97 3.38 -10.51
C THR A 130 2.75 2.73 -11.88
N ARG A 131 2.59 3.52 -12.95
CA ARG A 131 2.45 2.97 -14.31
C ARG A 131 3.69 2.17 -14.74
N ALA A 132 4.88 2.64 -14.40
CA ALA A 132 6.13 1.96 -14.71
C ALA A 132 6.18 0.56 -14.05
N ALA A 133 5.86 0.49 -12.74
CA ALA A 133 5.77 -0.78 -12.04
C ALA A 133 4.65 -1.69 -12.58
N CYS A 134 3.49 -1.11 -12.93
CA CYS A 134 2.40 -1.86 -13.53
C CYS A 134 2.79 -2.48 -14.87
N ARG A 135 3.48 -1.70 -15.70
CA ARG A 135 4.01 -2.17 -16.97
C ARG A 135 4.97 -3.34 -16.78
N ALA A 136 5.94 -3.18 -15.88
CA ALA A 136 6.94 -4.21 -15.62
C ALA A 136 6.34 -5.52 -15.07
N LEU A 137 5.24 -5.45 -14.30
CA LEU A 137 4.50 -6.63 -13.83
C LEU A 137 3.64 -7.26 -14.94
N ALA A 138 2.95 -6.44 -15.74
CA ALA A 138 2.12 -6.90 -16.84
C ALA A 138 2.94 -7.61 -17.92
N GLU A 139 4.14 -7.09 -18.24
CA GLU A 139 5.10 -7.74 -19.15
C GLU A 139 5.56 -9.13 -18.63
N ARG A 140 5.40 -9.40 -17.33
CA ARG A 140 5.66 -10.72 -16.71
C ARG A 140 4.40 -11.58 -16.57
N GLY A 141 3.28 -11.18 -17.19
CA GLY A 141 2.01 -11.90 -17.11
C GLY A 141 1.39 -11.91 -15.71
N LYS A 142 1.70 -10.91 -14.87
CA LYS A 142 1.16 -10.80 -13.51
C LYS A 142 0.11 -9.71 -13.43
N ASP A 143 -1.01 -10.04 -12.80
CA ASP A 143 -1.90 -9.05 -12.24
C ASP A 143 -1.25 -8.39 -11.02
N LEU A 144 -1.72 -7.19 -10.71
CA LEU A 144 -1.16 -6.39 -9.64
C LEU A 144 -2.24 -5.89 -8.71
N HIS A 145 -1.87 -5.79 -7.43
CA HIS A 145 -2.71 -5.18 -6.41
C HIS A 145 -1.93 -4.22 -5.52
N ALA A 146 -2.65 -3.32 -4.86
CA ALA A 146 -2.10 -2.40 -3.85
C ALA A 146 -3.05 -2.33 -2.65
N ASN A 147 -2.49 -2.09 -1.46
CA ASN A 147 -3.26 -1.77 -0.26
C ASN A 147 -3.13 -0.29 0.04
N ILE A 148 -4.27 0.40 0.19
CA ILE A 148 -4.31 1.81 0.57
C ILE A 148 -4.77 1.88 2.03
N VAL A 149 -3.96 2.48 2.90
CA VAL A 149 -4.34 2.77 4.29
C VAL A 149 -5.51 3.75 4.29
N PHE A 150 -6.55 3.46 5.06
CA PHE A 150 -7.73 4.31 5.14
C PHE A 150 -7.65 5.28 6.34
N PRO A 151 -8.01 6.56 6.17
CA PRO A 151 -8.33 7.23 4.92
C PRO A 151 -7.06 7.71 4.18
N ASN A 152 -7.05 7.62 2.84
CA ASN A 152 -6.00 8.23 2.02
C ASN A 152 -6.57 8.64 0.65
N PRO A 153 -7.28 9.79 0.58
CA PRO A 153 -7.96 10.22 -0.64
C PRO A 153 -6.98 10.51 -1.80
N ALA A 154 -5.73 10.89 -1.49
CA ALA A 154 -4.71 11.13 -2.51
C ALA A 154 -4.31 9.84 -3.25
N SER A 155 -4.06 8.77 -2.51
CA SER A 155 -3.76 7.46 -3.08
C SER A 155 -4.99 6.89 -3.80
N GLU A 156 -6.18 6.94 -3.17
CA GLU A 156 -7.42 6.47 -3.80
C GLU A 156 -7.67 7.16 -5.15
N ALA A 157 -7.51 8.49 -5.21
CA ALA A 157 -7.66 9.24 -6.45
C ALA A 157 -6.60 8.85 -7.51
N THR A 158 -5.36 8.60 -7.09
CA THR A 158 -4.27 8.18 -7.98
C THR A 158 -4.54 6.81 -8.57
N PHE A 159 -4.81 5.80 -7.74
CA PHE A 159 -5.08 4.43 -8.19
C PHE A 159 -6.34 4.35 -9.07
N ARG A 160 -7.41 5.07 -8.70
CA ARG A 160 -8.63 5.15 -9.53
C ARG A 160 -8.36 5.73 -10.92
N LYS A 161 -7.56 6.79 -11.03
CA LYS A 161 -7.16 7.38 -12.33
C LYS A 161 -6.35 6.41 -13.19
N LEU A 162 -5.64 5.47 -12.58
CA LEU A 162 -4.87 4.43 -13.26
C LEU A 162 -5.69 3.20 -13.65
N GLY A 163 -7.00 3.20 -13.37
CA GLY A 163 -7.91 2.11 -13.73
C GLY A 163 -8.01 0.98 -12.69
N PHE A 164 -7.40 1.15 -11.52
CA PHE A 164 -7.53 0.17 -10.45
C PHE A 164 -8.94 0.17 -9.87
N LYS A 165 -9.44 -1.01 -9.50
CA LYS A 165 -10.76 -1.21 -8.90
C LYS A 165 -10.64 -1.74 -7.48
N ARG A 166 -11.38 -1.14 -6.54
CA ARG A 166 -11.45 -1.65 -5.16
C ARG A 166 -12.10 -3.04 -5.18
N ILE A 167 -11.44 -4.01 -4.57
CA ILE A 167 -11.93 -5.40 -4.54
C ILE A 167 -12.27 -5.90 -3.14
N CYS A 168 -11.61 -5.41 -2.09
CA CYS A 168 -11.97 -5.74 -0.71
C CYS A 168 -11.50 -4.67 0.29
N GLU A 169 -12.03 -4.78 1.49
CA GLU A 169 -11.55 -4.06 2.67
C GLU A 169 -10.95 -5.08 3.64
N CYS A 170 -9.78 -4.78 4.18
CA CYS A 170 -9.07 -5.64 5.12
C CYS A 170 -8.48 -4.83 6.25
N THR A 171 -8.38 -5.44 7.43
CA THR A 171 -7.92 -4.77 8.65
C THR A 171 -6.59 -5.39 9.08
N PHE A 172 -5.51 -4.62 9.06
CA PHE A 172 -4.18 -5.07 9.53
C PHE A 172 -4.04 -4.83 11.02
N VAL A 173 -4.13 -5.89 11.83
CA VAL A 173 -3.96 -5.82 13.29
C VAL A 173 -2.47 -5.85 13.62
N VAL A 174 -1.97 -4.75 14.18
CA VAL A 174 -0.59 -4.69 14.70
C VAL A 174 -0.63 -5.08 16.17
N TYR A 175 -0.06 -6.23 16.49
CA TYR A 175 0.09 -6.68 17.87
C TYR A 175 1.36 -6.04 18.48
N ASN A 176 1.21 -5.41 19.65
CA ASN A 176 2.32 -4.87 20.42
C ASN A 176 2.32 -5.54 21.81
N PRO A 177 3.22 -6.50 22.06
CA PRO A 177 3.26 -7.25 23.32
C PRO A 177 3.66 -6.39 24.53
N SER A 178 4.23 -5.20 24.32
CA SER A 178 4.70 -4.31 25.39
C SER A 178 3.64 -3.31 25.86
N ARG A 179 2.42 -3.32 25.30
CA ARG A 179 1.29 -2.52 25.77
C ARG A 179 0.36 -3.41 26.59
N PRO A 180 0.32 -3.27 27.93
CA PRO A 180 -0.66 -3.98 28.73
C PRO A 180 -2.06 -3.52 28.31
N ASP A 181 -2.88 -4.50 28.07
CA ASP A 181 -4.21 -4.48 27.52
C ASP A 181 -5.17 -3.75 28.48
N HIS A 182 -5.43 -2.47 28.22
CA HIS A 182 -6.73 -1.77 28.35
C HIS A 182 -6.57 -0.26 28.01
N PRO A 183 -7.38 0.35 27.12
CA PRO A 183 -7.53 1.80 27.11
C PRO A 183 -8.54 2.23 28.19
N PRO A 184 -8.34 3.35 28.92
CA PRO A 184 -9.44 3.98 29.66
C PRO A 184 -10.53 4.39 28.65
N ALA A 185 -11.80 4.31 29.07
CA ALA A 185 -12.99 4.50 28.23
C ALA A 185 -13.02 5.85 27.48
N ASP A 186 -12.21 6.82 27.92
CA ASP A 186 -12.28 8.22 27.50
C ASP A 186 -10.98 8.71 26.80
N ALA A 187 -10.11 7.79 26.39
CA ALA A 187 -8.88 8.19 25.69
C ALA A 187 -9.20 8.87 24.35
N PRO A 188 -8.68 10.08 24.07
CA PRO A 188 -9.00 10.81 22.86
C PRO A 188 -8.59 9.97 21.64
N VAL A 189 -9.52 9.84 20.71
CA VAL A 189 -9.24 9.31 19.37
C VAL A 189 -8.19 10.21 18.77
N VAL A 190 -6.94 9.72 18.68
CA VAL A 190 -5.96 10.33 17.78
C VAL A 190 -6.47 10.07 16.37
N LYS A 191 -7.21 11.04 15.85
CA LYS A 191 -7.59 11.12 14.45
C LYS A 191 -6.33 11.49 13.68
N PHE A 192 -5.94 10.62 12.75
CA PHE A 192 -4.86 10.86 11.79
C PHE A 192 -5.42 11.47 10.52
#